data_AF-A0A7X6U8Z5-F1
#
_entry.id   AF-A0A7X6U8Z5-F1
#
_cell.length_a   1.000
_cell.length_b   1.000
_cell.length_c   1.000
_cell.angle_alpha   90.00
_cell.angle_beta   90.00
_cell.angle_gamma   90.00
#
_symmetry.space_group_name_H-M   'P 1'
#
loop_
_entity.id
_entity.type
_entity.pdbx_description
1 polymer ?
#
loop_
_entity_poly.entity_id
_entity_poly.type
_entity_poly.pdbx_seq_one_letter_code
_entity_poly.pdbx_strand_id
1 'polypeptide(L)' 'YTNEPAQTRMLGKTGTAELKKSLDDEAEENGWFVAMNTEQPRLTIAMIVEDVKERGGSHYVVPLVKRAMDALLADEITP' A
#
# COMPACT_ATOMS: atom_id res chain seq x y z
N TYR A 1 4.89 -8.22 8.84
CA TYR A 1 4.00 -7.09 8.52
C TYR A 1 3.02 -7.56 7.44
N THR A 2 1.74 -7.66 7.81
CA THR A 2 0.64 -8.40 7.16
C THR A 2 0.77 -9.93 7.18
N ASN A 3 -0.35 -10.61 7.41
CA ASN A 3 -0.43 -12.08 7.50
C ASN A 3 -0.32 -12.77 6.13
N GLU A 4 -0.59 -12.05 5.04
CA GLU A 4 -0.42 -12.56 3.69
C GLU A 4 0.87 -12.03 3.04
N PRO A 5 1.76 -12.93 2.57
CA PRO A 5 2.88 -12.56 1.72
C PRO A 5 2.37 -12.18 0.33
N ALA A 6 3.08 -11.28 -0.34
CA ALA A 6 2.85 -11.06 -1.77
C ALA A 6 3.52 -12.20 -2.57
N GLN A 7 2.96 -12.53 -3.73
CA GLN A 7 3.61 -13.45 -4.67
C GLN A 7 4.78 -12.75 -5.38
N THR A 8 4.63 -11.47 -5.68
CA THR A 8 5.65 -10.64 -6.32
C THR A 8 6.67 -10.13 -5.30
N ARG A 9 7.97 -10.31 -5.56
CA ARG A 9 9.03 -9.60 -4.81
C ARG A 9 9.01 -8.12 -5.15
N MET A 10 8.79 -7.29 -4.12
CA MET A 10 8.64 -5.85 -4.23
C MET A 10 9.39 -5.12 -3.12
N LEU A 11 9.78 -3.88 -3.42
CA LEU A 11 10.25 -2.89 -2.45
C LEU A 11 9.27 -1.74 -2.44
N GLY A 12 9.12 -1.08 -1.29
CA GLY A 12 8.26 0.09 -1.23
C GLY A 12 8.32 0.82 0.10
N LYS A 13 7.70 1.99 0.12
CA LYS A 13 7.55 2.83 1.30
C LYS A 13 6.07 3.04 1.58
N THR A 14 5.67 2.69 2.80
CA THR A 14 4.32 2.91 3.32
C THR A 14 4.34 4.04 4.34
N GLY A 15 3.20 4.70 4.51
CA GLY A 15 3.04 5.74 5.50
C GLY A 15 1.59 6.14 5.69
N THR A 16 1.37 6.84 6.77
CA THR A 16 0.07 7.33 7.20
C THR A 16 0.20 8.84 7.40
N ALA A 17 -0.79 9.61 6.96
CA ALA A 17 -0.82 11.06 7.09
C ALA A 17 -2.12 11.50 7.75
N GLU A 18 -2.02 12.07 8.95
CA GLU A 18 -3.16 12.64 9.67
C GLU A 18 -3.41 14.08 9.20
N LEU A 19 -4.64 14.40 8.82
CA LEU A 19 -5.03 15.66 8.20
C LEU A 19 -5.54 16.68 9.22
N LYS A 20 -4.73 16.97 10.25
CA LYS A 20 -5.09 17.96 11.28
C LYS A 20 -5.08 19.39 10.74
N LYS A 21 -6.14 20.16 11.04
CA LYS A 21 -6.18 21.61 10.81
C LYS A 21 -5.72 22.39 12.05
N SER A 22 -5.93 21.83 13.24
CA SER A 22 -5.44 22.34 14.53
C SER A 22 -5.15 21.18 15.50
N LEU A 23 -4.57 21.49 16.66
CA LEU A 23 -4.16 20.48 17.64
C LEU A 23 -5.34 19.72 18.28
N ASP A 24 -6.50 20.38 18.38
CA ASP A 24 -7.69 19.87 19.06
C ASP A 24 -8.68 19.18 18.10
N ASP A 25 -8.39 19.15 16.80
CA ASP A 25 -9.28 18.57 15.80
C ASP A 25 -9.19 17.03 15.74
N GLU A 26 -10.35 16.37 15.70
CA GLU A 26 -10.43 15.01 15.18
C GLU A 26 -10.19 15.05 13.68
N ALA A 27 -9.07 14.46 13.25
CA ALA A 27 -8.66 14.45 11.86
C ALA A 27 -8.87 13.09 11.20
N GLU A 28 -9.21 13.15 9.92
CA GLU A 28 -9.10 12.04 8.99
C GLU A 28 -7.64 11.63 8.83
N GLU A 29 -7.43 10.36 8.51
CA GLU A 29 -6.11 9.80 8.31
C GLU A 29 -6.05 9.12 6.95
N ASN A 30 -5.08 9.48 6.13
CA ASN A 30 -4.87 8.86 4.82
C ASN A 30 -3.71 7.86 4.90
N GLY A 31 -3.95 6.66 4.38
CA GLY A 31 -2.95 5.62 4.25
C GLY A 31 -2.41 5.62 2.84
N TRP A 32 -1.10 5.41 2.68
CA TRP A 32 -0.50 5.31 1.36
C TRP A 32 0.58 4.26 1.32
N PHE A 33 0.76 3.68 0.13
CA PHE A 33 1.87 2.80 -0.15
C PHE A 33 2.32 2.99 -1.60
N VAL A 34 3.61 3.28 -1.75
CA VAL A 34 4.29 3.30 -3.06
C VAL A 34 5.24 2.11 -3.12
N ALA A 35 5.08 1.24 -4.11
CA ALA A 35 5.85 0.01 -4.27
C ALA A 35 6.22 -0.26 -5.73
N MET A 36 7.34 -0.95 -5.94
CA MET A 36 7.80 -1.42 -7.24
C MET A 36 8.25 -2.88 -7.17
N ASN A 37 8.07 -3.64 -8.25
CA ASN A 37 8.59 -5.01 -8.34
C ASN A 37 10.11 -5.00 -8.59
N THR A 38 10.85 -5.96 -8.01
CA THR A 38 12.34 -5.90 -8.00
C THR A 38 13.04 -6.83 -8.96
N GLU A 39 12.42 -7.93 -9.37
CA GLU A 39 13.07 -8.92 -10.23
C GLU A 39 13.13 -8.46 -11.69
N GLN A 40 12.01 -7.95 -12.22
CA GLN A 40 11.91 -7.37 -13.55
C GLN A 40 11.21 -6.01 -13.43
N PRO A 41 11.90 -4.94 -12.96
CA PRO A 41 11.27 -3.69 -12.53
C PRO A 41 10.56 -3.00 -13.71
N ARG A 42 9.25 -3.20 -13.80
CA ARG A 42 8.38 -2.74 -14.89
C ARG A 42 7.15 -2.00 -14.40
N LEU A 43 6.79 -2.19 -13.12
CA LEU A 43 5.59 -1.63 -12.53
C LEU A 43 5.92 -0.94 -11.20
N THR A 44 5.49 0.31 -11.08
CA THR A 44 5.40 1.04 -9.82
C THR A 44 3.94 1.36 -9.55
N ILE A 45 3.44 1.02 -8.37
CA ILE A 45 2.11 1.36 -7.89
C ILE A 45 2.23 2.43 -6.82
N ALA A 46 1.47 3.51 -6.97
CA ALA A 46 1.20 4.47 -5.90
C ALA A 46 -0.29 4.39 -5.56
N MET A 47 -0.61 4.01 -4.33
CA MET A 47 -1.99 3.89 -3.86
C MET A 47 -2.18 4.73 -2.59
N ILE A 48 -3.26 5.49 -2.57
CA ILE A 48 -3.74 6.23 -1.39
C ILE A 48 -5.16 5.74 -1.09
N VAL A 49 -5.45 5.54 0.18
CA VAL A 49 -6.81 5.29 0.67
C VAL A 49 -7.09 6.33 1.76
N GLU A 50 -8.17 7.07 1.57
CA GLU A 50 -8.63 8.07 2.53
C GLU A 50 -9.37 7.38 3.69
N ASP A 51 -9.37 8.06 4.83
CA ASP A 51 -10.09 7.67 6.04
C ASP A 51 -9.77 6.22 6.49
N VAL A 52 -8.52 6.00 6.87
CA VAL A 52 -7.98 4.70 7.34
C VAL A 52 -7.72 4.65 8.84
N LYS A 53 -8.07 5.71 9.59
CA LYS A 53 -7.80 5.83 11.02
C LYS A 53 -8.28 4.62 11.82
N GLU A 54 -9.56 4.28 11.67
CA GLU A 54 -10.19 3.13 12.33
C GLU A 54 -9.93 1.79 11.60
N ARG A 55 -9.11 1.81 10.54
CA ARG A 55 -8.79 0.64 9.70
C ARG A 55 -7.34 0.19 9.87
N GLY A 56 -6.58 0.81 10.77
CA GLY A 56 -5.18 0.50 11.04
C GLY A 56 -4.19 1.29 10.18
N GLY A 57 -4.60 2.46 9.67
CA GLY A 57 -3.73 3.35 8.90
C GLY A 57 -3.22 2.70 7.62
N SER A 58 -1.95 2.93 7.29
CA SER A 58 -1.33 2.35 6.09
C SER A 58 -1.27 0.82 6.07
N HIS A 59 -1.42 0.13 7.20
CA HIS A 59 -1.55 -1.33 7.21
C HIS A 59 -2.79 -1.82 6.47
N TYR A 60 -3.81 -0.98 6.32
CA TYR A 60 -4.96 -1.23 5.47
C TYR A 60 -4.60 -1.24 3.97
N VAL A 61 -3.67 -0.37 3.56
CA VAL A 61 -3.28 -0.14 2.16
C VAL A 61 -2.25 -1.16 1.68
N VAL A 62 -1.36 -1.61 2.56
CA VAL A 62 -0.33 -2.61 2.23
C VAL A 62 -0.88 -3.86 1.51
N PRO A 63 -1.87 -4.59 2.04
CA PRO A 63 -2.40 -5.79 1.38
C PRO A 63 -3.13 -5.48 0.06
N LEU A 64 -3.67 -4.27 -0.11
CA LEU A 64 -4.31 -3.87 -1.37
C LEU A 64 -3.29 -3.72 -2.50
N VAL A 65 -2.16 -3.05 -2.23
CA VAL A 65 -1.08 -2.92 -3.21
C VAL A 65 -0.45 -4.28 -3.53
N LYS A 66 -0.28 -5.15 -2.53
CA LYS A 66 0.23 -6.52 -2.78
C LYS A 66 -0.65 -7.27 -3.78
N ARG A 67 -1.96 -7.30 -3.55
CA ARG A 67 -2.92 -7.94 -4.47
C ARG A 67 -2.94 -7.27 -5.84
N ALA A 68 -2.87 -5.94 -5.90
CA ALA A 68 -2.83 -5.22 -7.16
C ALA A 68 -1.57 -5.54 -7.97
N MET A 69 -0.41 -5.58 -7.32
CA MET A 69 0.86 -5.96 -7.94
C MET A 69 0.80 -7.39 -8.49
N ASP A 70 0.34 -8.33 -7.69
CA ASP A 70 0.22 -9.74 -8.09
C ASP A 70 -0.77 -9.92 -9.25
N ALA A 71 -1.89 -9.19 -9.26
CA ALA A 71 -2.86 -9.25 -10.35
C ALA A 71 -2.34 -8.63 -11.65
N LEU A 72 -1.60 -7.52 -11.57
CA LEU A 72 -1.07 -6.82 -12.74
C LEU A 72 0.14 -7.52 -13.36
N LEU A 73 0.83 -8.37 -12.61
CA LEU A 73 1.99 -9.14 -13.07
C LEU A 73 1.69 -10.65 -13.17
N ALA A 74 0.42 -11.06 -13.09
CA ALA A 74 0.03 -12.47 -13.06
C ALA A 74 0.54 -13.28 -14.28
N ASP A 75 0.60 -12.65 -15.45
CA ASP A 75 1.11 -13.27 -16.69
C ASP A 75 2.63 -13.58 -16.62
N GLU A 76 3.34 -13.03 -15.63
CA GLU A 76 4.78 -13.24 -15.41
C GLU A 76 5.07 -14.28 -14.31
N ILE A 77 4.06 -14.64 -13.53
CA ILE A 77 4.15 -15.62 -12.43
C ILE A 77 4.03 -17.06 -12.96
N THR A 78 3.62 -17.23 -14.22
CA THR A 78 3.55 -18.54 -14.88
C THR A 78 4.85 -18.82 -15.64
N PRO A 79 5.54 -19.96 -15.41
CA PRO A 79 6.78 -20.32 -16.11
C PRO A 79 6.64 -20.46 -17.62
#